data_AF-A0A7S3RCI3-F1
#
_entry.id   AF-A0A7S3RCI3-F1
#
_cell.length_a   1.000
_cell.length_b   1.000
_cell.length_c   1.000
_cell.angle_alpha   90.00
_cell.angle_beta   90.00
_cell.angle_gamma   90.00
#
_symmetry.space_group_name_H-M   'P 1'
#
loop_
_entity.id
_entity.type
_entity.pdbx_description
1 polymer ?
#
loop_
_entity_poly.entity_id
_entity_poly.type
_entity_poly.pdbx_seq_one_letter_code
_entity_poly.pdbx_strand_id
1 'polypeptide(L)'
;YTVQLAKDIKSGPNPKLTASITNSGVVLGAAIKKGVAKDLDVEMRVDMPYSFSSGKVDPTLKAESTYKVGKGTVVGTFLAKASGGVKGSQMTASYDLDR
;
A
#
# COMPACT_ATOMS: atom_id res chain seq x y z
N TYR A 1 -14.99 14.28 11.88
CA TYR A 1 -13.61 14.51 12.36
C TYR A 1 -12.71 13.39 11.87
N THR A 2 -11.44 13.69 11.60
CA THR A 2 -10.45 12.67 11.19
C THR A 2 -9.17 12.89 11.97
N VAL A 3 -8.68 11.83 12.62
CA VAL A 3 -7.36 11.80 13.26
C VAL A 3 -6.49 10.82 12.48
N GLN A 4 -5.24 11.18 12.24
CA GLN A 4 -4.26 10.32 11.59
C GLN A 4 -2.97 10.32 12.41
N LEU A 5 -2.45 9.13 12.68
CA LEU A 5 -1.14 8.90 13.25
C LEU A 5 -0.32 8.09 12.26
N ALA A 6 0.94 8.45 12.10
CA ALA A 6 1.90 7.70 11.33
C ALA A 6 3.21 7.62 12.11
N LYS A 7 3.86 6.45 12.08
CA LYS A 7 5.14 6.23 12.74
C LYS A 7 6.02 5.31 11.92
N ASP A 8 7.20 5.78 11.57
CA ASP A 8 8.26 4.94 10.99
C ASP A 8 9.01 4.22 12.11
N ILE A 9 9.08 2.90 12.03
CA ILE A 9 9.83 2.07 12.96
C ILE A 9 11.21 1.84 12.35
N LYS A 10 12.28 2.30 13.01
CA LYS A 10 13.66 2.19 12.50
C LYS A 10 14.37 0.89 12.90
N SER A 11 13.61 -0.19 13.08
CA SER A 11 14.11 -1.50 13.52
C SER A 11 13.52 -2.61 12.66
N GLY A 12 14.31 -3.66 12.40
CA GLY A 12 13.91 -4.80 11.58
C GLY A 12 13.61 -4.40 10.13
N PRO A 13 12.43 -4.75 9.56
CA PRO A 13 12.08 -4.46 8.17
C PRO A 13 11.72 -2.99 7.90
N ASN A 14 11.95 -2.10 8.87
CA ASN A 14 11.65 -0.67 8.83
C ASN A 14 10.22 -0.32 8.36
N PRO A 15 9.16 -0.87 9.01
CA PRO A 15 7.80 -0.61 8.59
C PRO A 15 7.34 0.80 8.98
N LYS A 16 6.47 1.38 8.16
CA LYS A 16 5.64 2.53 8.48
C LYS A 16 4.28 2.05 8.98
N LEU A 17 3.97 2.36 10.24
CA LEU A 17 2.67 2.10 10.83
C LEU A 17 1.79 3.34 10.70
N THR A 18 0.51 3.13 10.43
CA THR A 18 -0.50 4.19 10.33
C THR A 18 -1.75 3.79 11.08
N ALA A 19 -2.42 4.77 11.67
CA ALA A 19 -3.73 4.61 12.25
C ALA A 19 -4.56 5.84 11.86
N SER A 20 -5.71 5.63 11.23
CA SER A 20 -6.66 6.68 10.93
C SER A 20 -7.99 6.38 11.59
N ILE A 21 -8.54 7.36 12.29
CA ILE A 21 -9.87 7.27 12.90
C ILE A 21 -10.73 8.34 12.26
N THR A 22 -11.90 7.92 11.80
CA THR A 22 -12.94 8.79 11.24
C THR A 22 -14.24 8.54 12.00
N ASN A 23 -15.25 9.37 11.75
CA ASN A 23 -16.59 9.13 12.29
C ASN A 23 -17.18 7.78 11.85
N SER A 24 -16.72 7.21 10.73
CA SER A 24 -17.28 6.00 10.13
C SER A 24 -16.53 4.72 10.52
N GLY A 25 -15.35 4.85 11.12
CA GLY A 25 -14.50 3.71 11.43
C GLY A 25 -13.04 4.03 11.68
N VAL A 26 -12.25 2.96 11.83
CA VAL A 26 -10.80 2.99 12.06
C VAL A 26 -10.10 2.24 10.94
N VAL A 27 -8.95 2.72 10.49
CA VAL A 27 -8.06 1.99 9.59
C VAL A 27 -6.69 1.91 10.24
N LEU A 28 -6.21 0.69 10.47
CA LEU A 28 -4.83 0.44 10.85
C LEU A 28 -4.06 -0.01 9.61
N GLY A 29 -2.94 0.64 9.32
CA GLY A 29 -2.12 0.31 8.16
C GLY A 29 -0.68 0.01 8.56
N ALA A 30 -0.06 -0.94 7.88
CA ALA A 30 1.38 -1.18 7.96
C ALA A 30 1.94 -1.27 6.55
N ALA A 31 3.02 -0.54 6.27
CA ALA A 31 3.68 -0.56 4.98
C ALA A 31 5.18 -0.80 5.14
N ILE A 32 5.76 -1.60 4.26
CA ILE A 32 7.20 -1.81 4.14
C ILE A 32 7.57 -1.46 2.71
N LYS A 33 8.54 -0.56 2.56
CA LYS A 33 9.13 -0.22 1.26
C LYS A 33 10.58 -0.64 1.26
N LYS A 34 10.99 -1.39 0.24
CA LYS A 34 12.37 -1.88 0.09
C LYS A 34 12.82 -1.76 -1.35
N GLY A 35 13.98 -1.13 -1.56
CA GLY A 35 14.72 -1.24 -2.81
C GLY A 35 15.31 -2.65 -2.90
N VAL A 36 14.87 -3.41 -3.91
CA VAL A 36 15.32 -4.80 -4.15
C VAL A 36 16.50 -4.82 -5.12
N ALA A 37 16.49 -3.91 -6.10
CA ALA A 37 17.61 -3.67 -7.01
C ALA A 37 17.70 -2.17 -7.30
N LYS A 38 18.78 -1.75 -7.99
CA LYS A 38 19.07 -0.34 -8.32
C LYS A 38 17.87 0.41 -8.92
N ASP A 39 17.07 -0.30 -9.71
CA ASP A 39 15.92 0.26 -10.45
C ASP A 39 14.59 -0.41 -10.06
N LEU A 40 14.56 -1.24 -9.01
CA LEU A 40 13.37 -1.96 -8.57
C LEU A 40 13.07 -1.67 -7.10
N ASP A 41 11.96 -1.00 -6.86
CA ASP A 41 11.37 -0.79 -5.54
C ASP A 41 10.16 -1.70 -5.37
N VAL A 42 10.03 -2.30 -4.18
CA VAL A 42 8.82 -3.05 -3.79
C VAL A 42 8.24 -2.41 -2.54
N GLU A 43 6.95 -2.11 -2.58
CA GLU A 43 6.16 -1.67 -1.44
C GLU A 43 5.07 -2.71 -1.14
N MET A 44 5.03 -3.19 0.09
CA MET A 44 3.93 -4.01 0.60
C MET A 44 3.20 -3.22 1.65
N ARG A 45 1.88 -3.16 1.54
CA ARG A 45 1.00 -2.43 2.45
C ARG A 45 -0.18 -3.31 2.83
N VAL A 46 -0.45 -3.41 4.13
CA VAL A 46 -1.65 -4.03 4.67
C VAL A 46 -2.47 -2.93 5.33
N ASP A 47 -3.73 -2.80 4.94
CA ASP A 47 -4.71 -1.95 5.60
C ASP A 47 -5.81 -2.82 6.23
N MET A 48 -6.12 -2.57 7.49
CA MET A 48 -7.18 -3.23 8.26
C MET A 48 -8.27 -2.20 8.58
N PRO A 49 -9.20 -1.95 7.66
CA PRO A 49 -10.35 -1.10 7.92
C PRO A 49 -11.36 -1.83 8.81
N TYR A 50 -11.85 -1.12 9.83
CA TYR A 50 -12.96 -1.50 10.69
C TYR A 50 -14.08 -0.47 10.53
N SER A 51 -15.28 -0.93 10.21
CA SER A 51 -16.48 -0.08 10.10
C SER A 51 -17.31 -0.15 11.37
N PHE A 52 -17.63 1.00 11.96
CA PHE A 52 -18.50 1.07 13.14
C PHE A 52 -19.95 0.68 12.83
N SER A 53 -20.45 1.00 11.64
CA SER A 53 -21.84 0.73 11.25
C SER A 53 -22.10 -0.75 11.00
N SER A 54 -21.12 -1.49 10.48
CA SER A 54 -21.29 -2.93 10.22
C SER A 54 -20.59 -3.83 11.23
N GLY A 55 -19.73 -3.29 12.09
CA GLY A 55 -18.89 -4.06 13.01
C GLY A 55 -17.92 -5.02 12.31
N LYS A 56 -17.59 -4.77 11.04
CA LYS A 56 -16.79 -5.69 10.21
C LYS A 56 -15.38 -5.16 9.99
N VAL A 57 -14.42 -6.08 9.94
CA VAL A 57 -13.05 -5.85 9.47
C VAL A 57 -12.93 -6.45 8.07
N ASP A 58 -12.35 -5.71 7.13
CA ASP A 58 -12.05 -6.22 5.78
C ASP A 58 -10.62 -5.90 5.35
N PRO A 59 -9.63 -6.71 5.79
CA PRO A 59 -8.22 -6.46 5.49
C PRO A 59 -7.94 -6.42 3.98
N THR A 60 -7.11 -5.47 3.58
CA THR A 60 -6.63 -5.31 2.23
C THR A 60 -5.10 -5.37 2.21
N LEU A 61 -4.54 -6.30 1.45
CA LEU A 61 -3.12 -6.37 1.13
C LEU A 61 -2.90 -5.77 -0.25
N LYS A 62 -2.01 -4.77 -0.34
CA LYS A 62 -1.51 -4.19 -1.57
C LYS A 62 -0.02 -4.49 -1.69
N ALA A 63 0.42 -5.01 -2.82
CA ALA A 63 1.83 -5.08 -3.17
C ALA A 63 2.07 -4.28 -4.46
N GLU A 64 3.05 -3.40 -4.45
CA GLU A 64 3.41 -2.56 -5.58
C GLU A 64 4.89 -2.80 -5.90
N SER A 65 5.19 -3.08 -7.17
CA SER A 65 6.55 -3.20 -7.69
C SER A 65 6.77 -2.10 -8.72
N THR A 66 7.68 -1.19 -8.44
CA THR A 66 8.00 -0.06 -9.29
C THR A 66 9.38 -0.29 -9.90
N TYR A 67 9.41 -0.43 -11.23
CA TYR A 67 10.62 -0.64 -12.02
C TYR A 67 10.91 0.56 -12.92
N LYS A 68 12.11 1.13 -12.82
CA LYS A 68 12.53 2.26 -13.66
C LYS A 68 13.22 1.75 -14.92
N VAL A 69 12.79 2.22 -16.09
CA VAL A 69 13.34 1.83 -17.40
C VAL A 69 13.73 3.07 -18.18
N GLY A 70 14.99 3.47 -18.11
CA GLY A 70 15.46 4.71 -18.74
C GLY A 70 14.74 5.93 -18.17
N LYS A 71 13.93 6.62 -19.01
CA LYS A 71 13.07 7.74 -18.60
C LYS A 71 11.62 7.31 -18.25
N GLY A 72 11.31 6.02 -18.30
CA GLY A 72 9.99 5.49 -17.98
C GLY A 72 9.92 4.79 -16.63
N THR A 73 8.69 4.55 -16.16
CA THR A 73 8.39 3.82 -14.93
C THR A 73 7.30 2.77 -15.21
N VAL A 74 7.56 1.54 -14.79
CA VAL A 74 6.60 0.44 -14.82
C VAL A 74 6.17 0.15 -13.40
N VAL A 75 4.87 0.21 -13.13
CA VAL A 75 4.26 -0.05 -11.82
C VAL A 75 3.35 -1.27 -11.91
N GLY A 76 3.77 -2.37 -11.31
CA GLY A 76 2.93 -3.54 -11.08
C GLY A 76 2.21 -3.40 -9.75
N THR A 77 0.89 -3.54 -9.71
CA THR A 77 0.08 -3.49 -8.50
C THR A 77 -0.71 -4.79 -8.34
N PHE A 78 -0.62 -5.39 -7.16
CA PHE A 78 -1.43 -6.52 -6.73
C PHE A 78 -2.30 -6.09 -5.55
N LEU A 79 -3.59 -6.39 -5.62
CA LEU A 79 -4.53 -6.07 -4.56
C LEU A 79 -5.33 -7.31 -4.17
N ALA A 80 -5.27 -7.66 -2.89
CA ALA A 80 -6.04 -8.74 -2.29
C ALA A 80 -6.89 -8.20 -1.14
N LYS A 81 -8.19 -8.48 -1.16
CA LYS A 81 -9.12 -8.16 -0.06
C LYS A 81 -9.57 -9.45 0.60
N ALA A 82 -9.66 -9.49 1.92
CA ALA A 82 -10.12 -10.69 2.63
C ALA A 82 -11.56 -11.07 2.20
N SER A 83 -12.45 -10.08 2.06
CA SER A 83 -13.83 -10.29 1.62
C SER A 83 -14.00 -10.72 0.16
N GLY A 84 -12.99 -10.49 -0.69
CA GLY A 84 -13.12 -10.62 -2.14
C GLY A 84 -12.01 -11.41 -2.82
N GLY A 85 -11.08 -12.00 -2.06
CA GLY A 85 -9.89 -12.68 -2.57
C GLY A 85 -8.91 -11.74 -3.28
N VAL A 86 -8.02 -12.31 -4.09
CA VAL A 86 -7.11 -11.56 -4.96
C VAL A 86 -7.94 -10.98 -6.11
N LYS A 87 -8.11 -9.65 -6.17
CA LYS A 87 -8.93 -8.98 -7.21
C LYS A 87 -8.19 -8.82 -8.55
N GLY A 88 -7.17 -9.62 -8.79
CA GLY A 88 -6.31 -9.56 -9.98
C GLY A 88 -5.11 -8.62 -9.81
N SER A 89 -4.19 -8.72 -10.77
CA SER A 89 -3.04 -7.84 -10.92
C SER A 89 -3.36 -6.72 -11.92
N GLN A 90 -2.94 -5.50 -11.61
CA GLN A 90 -2.98 -4.37 -12.53
C GLN A 90 -1.54 -3.96 -12.83
N MET A 91 -1.22 -3.78 -14.10
CA MET A 91 0.09 -3.31 -14.53
C MET A 91 -0.10 -1.99 -15.26
N THR A 92 0.55 -0.94 -14.76
CA THR A 92 0.55 0.38 -15.37
C THR A 92 1.96 0.70 -15.82
N ALA A 93 2.14 1.07 -17.07
CA ALA A 93 3.40 1.59 -17.57
C ALA A 93 3.21 3.07 -17.93
N SER A 94 4.07 3.93 -17.39
CA SER A 94 4.15 5.34 -17.76
C SER A 94 5.52 5.60 -18.37
N TYR A 95 5.55 6.36 -19.46
CA TYR A 95 6.78 6.80 -20.09
C TYR A 95 6.73 8.30 -20.23
N ASP A 96 7.75 8.98 -19.71
CA ASP A 96 7.83 10.43 -19.80
C ASP A 96 8.34 10.79 -21.21
N LEU A 97 7.47 11.41 -22.01
CA LEU A 97 7.71 11.74 -23.42
C LEU A 97 8.12 13.21 -23.62
N ASP A 98 8.73 13.87 -22.63
CA ASP A 98 9.14 15.27 -22.80
C ASP A 98 10.60 15.41 -23.29
N ARG A 99 10.74 16.09 -24.43
CA ARG A 99 11.97 16.66 -24.99
C ARG A 99 11.67 18.04 -25.57
#